data_AF-A0A357ACT9-F1
#
_entry.id   AF-A0A357ACT9-F1
#
_cell.length_a   1.000
_cell.length_b   1.000
_cell.length_c   1.000
_cell.angle_alpha   90.00
_cell.angle_beta   90.00
_cell.angle_gamma   90.00
#
_symmetry.space_group_name_H-M   'P 1'
#
loop_
_entity.id
_entity.type
_entity.pdbx_description
1 polymer ?
#
loop_
_entity_poly.entity_id
_entity_poly.type
_entity_poly.pdbx_seq_one_letter_code
_entity_poly.pdbx_strand_id
1 'polypeptide(L)' 'MSKIEAVGASVMYLSPYSPDFNPIEMWGSQLKSFILAFAPTTPFMIDTLLAVALELINPKHLRIGFAHCCYCTS' A
#
# COMPACT_ATOMS: atom_id res chain seq x y z
N MET A 1 -20.38 13.89 -13.49
CA MET A 1 -19.32 12.89 -13.35
C MET A 1 -18.60 13.14 -12.05
N SER A 2 -18.34 12.10 -11.27
CA SER A 2 -17.49 12.22 -10.09
C SER A 2 -16.06 12.63 -10.51
N LYS A 3 -15.27 13.21 -9.58
CA LYS A 3 -13.85 13.53 -9.84
C LYS A 3 -13.02 12.31 -10.27
N ILE A 4 -13.47 11.10 -9.89
CA ILE A 4 -12.83 9.82 -10.21
C ILE A 4 -13.14 9.43 -11.67
N GLU A 5 -14.40 9.48 -12.07
CA GLU A 5 -14.82 9.11 -13.44
C GLU A 5 -14.28 10.08 -14.49
N ALA A 6 -14.10 11.36 -14.12
CA ALA A 6 -13.58 12.38 -15.03
C ALA A 6 -12.16 12.08 -15.56
N VAL A 7 -11.38 11.27 -14.84
CA VAL A 7 -10.03 10.83 -15.26
C VAL A 7 -10.02 9.42 -15.89
N GLY A 8 -11.19 8.83 -16.15
CA GLY A 8 -11.32 7.48 -16.70
C GLY A 8 -11.12 6.35 -15.69
N ALA A 9 -11.04 6.66 -14.39
CA ALA A 9 -10.96 5.65 -13.34
C ALA A 9 -12.34 5.12 -12.94
N SER A 10 -12.39 3.85 -12.53
CA SER A 10 -13.59 3.21 -11.98
C SER A 10 -13.45 2.99 -10.48
N VAL A 11 -14.57 3.06 -9.75
CA VAL A 11 -14.60 2.77 -8.31
C VAL A 11 -14.83 1.27 -8.12
N MET A 12 -13.90 0.61 -7.43
CA MET A 12 -14.04 -0.78 -7.02
C MET A 12 -14.44 -0.86 -5.56
N TYR A 13 -15.68 -1.31 -5.31
CA TYR A 13 -16.21 -1.42 -3.96
C TYR A 13 -15.71 -2.69 -3.28
N LEU A 14 -15.42 -2.57 -1.98
CA LEU A 14 -15.03 -3.67 -1.12
C LEU A 14 -16.13 -3.95 -0.11
N SER A 15 -16.35 -5.22 0.20
CA SER A 15 -17.24 -5.58 1.30
C SER A 15 -16.73 -5.00 2.63
N PRO A 16 -17.62 -4.60 3.55
CA PRO A 16 -17.23 -4.11 4.86
C PRO A 16 -16.28 -5.09 5.57
N TYR A 17 -15.30 -4.55 6.31
CA TYR A 17 -14.35 -5.34 7.12
C TYR A 17 -13.61 -6.44 6.35
N SER A 18 -13.31 -6.23 5.07
CA SER A 18 -12.60 -7.22 4.24
C SER A 18 -11.16 -6.77 3.90
N PRO A 19 -10.29 -6.54 4.89
CA PRO A 19 -8.94 -6.03 4.67
C PRO A 19 -8.08 -6.97 3.82
N ASP A 20 -8.39 -8.26 3.81
CA ASP A 20 -7.68 -9.29 3.03
C ASP A 20 -7.75 -9.03 1.51
N PHE A 21 -8.75 -8.28 1.06
CA PHE A 21 -8.93 -7.87 -0.33
C PHE A 21 -8.46 -6.43 -0.58
N ASN A 22 -7.80 -5.76 0.36
CA ASN A 22 -7.25 -4.44 0.15
C ASN A 22 -5.71 -4.51 -0.04
N PRO A 23 -5.18 -4.35 -1.28
CA PRO A 23 -3.76 -4.55 -1.55
C PRO A 23 -2.81 -3.66 -0.74
N ILE A 24 -3.29 -2.50 -0.26
CA ILE A 24 -2.47 -1.59 0.55
C ILE A 24 -2.17 -2.14 1.94
N GLU A 25 -2.98 -3.06 2.47
CA GLU A 25 -2.83 -3.55 3.85
C GLU A 25 -1.55 -4.38 4.02
N MET A 26 -1.24 -5.26 3.06
CA MET A 26 -0.02 -6.07 3.08
C MET A 26 1.23 -5.20 3.04
N TRP A 27 1.29 -4.25 2.10
CA TRP A 27 2.42 -3.34 1.99
C TRP A 27 2.51 -2.39 3.19
N GLY A 28 1.35 -1.88 3.67
CA GLY A 28 1.27 -1.02 4.84
C GLY A 28 1.75 -1.70 6.13
N SER A 29 1.46 -2.99 6.31
CA SER A 29 1.97 -3.77 7.44
C SER A 29 3.51 -3.90 7.42
N GLN A 30 4.08 -4.17 6.24
CA GLN A 30 5.53 -4.25 6.04
C GLN A 30 6.21 -2.89 6.25
N LEU A 31 5.64 -1.83 5.68
CA LEU A 31 6.13 -0.47 5.86
C LEU A 31 6.11 -0.05 7.33
N LYS A 32 5.02 -0.32 8.05
CA LYS A 32 4.92 -0.03 9.48
C LYS A 32 5.98 -0.78 10.26
N SER A 33 6.16 -2.07 9.97
CA SER A 33 7.19 -2.90 10.62
C SER A 33 8.60 -2.35 10.38
N PHE A 34 8.89 -1.91 9.16
CA PHE A 34 10.15 -1.25 8.81
C PHE A 34 10.35 0.03 9.60
N ILE A 35 9.38 0.95 9.59
CA ILE A 35 9.49 2.23 10.30
C ILE A 35 9.65 2.01 11.81
N LEU A 36 8.83 1.14 12.41
CA LEU A 36 8.84 0.87 13.85
C LEU A 36 10.16 0.24 14.32
N ALA A 37 10.86 -0.50 13.46
CA ALA A 37 12.18 -1.06 13.78
C ALA A 37 13.23 0.01 14.11
N PHE A 38 13.05 1.25 13.65
CA PHE A 38 13.94 2.38 13.95
C PHE A 38 13.45 3.25 15.12
N ALA A 39 12.29 2.93 15.73
CA ALA A 39 11.69 3.67 16.84
C ALA A 39 11.70 5.20 16.66
N PRO A 40 11.14 5.74 15.55
CA PRO A 40 11.19 7.16 15.27
C PRO A 40 10.42 7.98 16.31
N THR A 41 11.01 9.08 16.75
CA THR A 41 10.42 9.99 17.75
C THR A 41 9.97 11.32 17.16
N THR A 42 10.23 11.56 15.86
CA THR A 42 9.87 12.81 15.18
C THR A 42 9.21 12.54 13.83
N PRO A 43 8.29 13.42 13.37
CA PRO A 43 7.69 13.32 12.04
C PRO A 43 8.74 13.33 10.91
N PHE A 44 9.77 14.17 11.03
CA PHE A 44 10.86 14.23 10.05
C PHE A 44 11.57 12.88 9.85
N MET A 45 11.79 12.14 10.94
CA MET A 45 12.38 10.81 10.85
C MET A 45 11.43 9.82 10.19
N ILE A 46 10.12 9.91 10.44
CA ILE A 46 9.10 9.10 9.75
C ILE A 46 9.12 9.40 8.25
N ASP A 47 9.13 10.67 7.85
CA ASP A 47 9.17 11.08 6.44
C ASP A 47 10.44 10.58 5.73
N THR A 48 11.59 10.65 6.42
CA THR A 48 12.87 10.15 5.92
C THR A 48 12.83 8.62 5.72
N LEU A 49 12.33 7.88 6.72
CA LEU A 49 12.20 6.43 6.63
C LEU A 49 11.19 6.01 5.56
N LEU A 50 10.11 6.78 5.38
CA LEU A 50 9.13 6.54 4.32
C LEU A 50 9.75 6.71 2.94
N ALA A 51 10.55 7.77 2.73
CA ALA A 51 11.26 7.99 1.47
C ALA A 51 12.21 6.81 1.16
N VAL A 52 13.01 6.38 2.15
CA VAL A 52 13.90 5.21 2.01
C VAL A 52 13.11 3.94 1.71
N ALA A 53 11.99 3.70 2.40
CA ALA A 53 11.17 2.53 2.15
C ALA A 53 10.60 2.50 0.73
N LEU A 54 10.22 3.66 0.18
CA LEU A 54 9.75 3.78 -1.21
C LEU A 54 10.87 3.50 -2.22
N GLU A 55 12.10 3.92 -1.95
CA GLU A 55 13.27 3.60 -2.80
C GLU A 55 13.62 2.11 -2.78
N LEU A 56 13.33 1.42 -1.67
CA LEU A 56 13.58 -0.02 -1.50
C LEU A 56 12.45 -0.92 -2.04
N ILE A 57 11.36 -0.35 -2.55
CA ILE A 57 10.24 -1.13 -3.08
C ILE A 57 10.69 -1.99 -4.26
N ASN A 58 10.31 -3.26 -4.21
CA ASN A 58 10.39 -4.16 -5.35
C ASN A 58 9.01 -4.27 -6.02
N PRO A 59 8.84 -3.80 -7.28
CA PRO A 59 7.58 -3.89 -7.99
C PRO A 59 7.04 -5.33 -8.14
N LYS A 60 7.91 -6.34 -8.22
CA LYS A 60 7.50 -7.75 -8.26
C LYS A 60 6.81 -8.17 -6.97
N HIS A 61 7.29 -7.66 -5.83
CA HIS A 61 6.69 -7.94 -4.52
C HIS A 61 5.31 -7.31 -4.39
N LEU A 62 5.14 -6.08 -4.88
CA LEU A 62 3.83 -5.44 -4.94
C LEU A 62 2.86 -6.25 -5.80
N ARG A 63 3.28 -6.72 -6.98
CA ARG A 63 2.45 -7.56 -7.85
C ARG A 63 1.94 -8.82 -7.13
N ILE A 64 2.77 -9.47 -6.33
CA ILE A 64 2.36 -10.63 -5.53
C ILE A 64 1.23 -10.26 -4.55
N GLY A 65 1.32 -9.09 -3.90
CA GLY A 65 0.24 -8.59 -3.04
C GLY A 65 -1.07 -8.33 -3.80
N PHE A 66 -1.00 -7.72 -4.99
CA PHE A 66 -2.19 -7.54 -5.84
C PHE A 66 -2.79 -8.88 -6.31
N ALA A 67 -1.95 -9.87 -6.63
CA ALA A 67 -2.41 -11.21 -6.99
C ALA A 67 -3.06 -11.94 -5.80
N HIS A 68 -2.49 -11.80 -4.60
CA HIS A 68 -3.07 -12.33 -3.36
C HIS A 68 -4.48 -11.77 -3.09
N CYS A 69 -4.71 -10.49 -3.41
CA CYS A 69 -6.00 -9.84 -3.27
C CYS A 69 -6.93 -10.03 -4.50
N CYS A 70 -6.61 -10.93 -5.44
CA CYS A 70 -7.40 -11.25 -6.62
C CYS A 70 -7.55 -10.13 -7.68
N TYR A 71 -6.62 -9.16 -7.74
CA TYR A 71 -6.66 -8.07 -8.73
C TYR A 71 -5.86 -8.35 -10.01
N CYS A 72 -4.94 -9.31 -9.99
CA CYS A 72 -4.19 -9.72 -11.17
C CYS A 72 -3.74 -11.19 -11.08
N THR A 73 -3.31 -11.76 -12.20
CA THR A 73 -2.66 -13.08 -12.20
C THR A 73 -1.18 -12.96 -11.83
N SER A 74 -0.66 -13.96 -11.11
CA SER A 74 0.74 -14.07 -10.68
C SER A 74 1.72 -13.87 -11.83
#